data_AF-A0A838PJE5-F1
#
_entry.id   AF-A0A838PJE5-F1
#
_cell.length_a   1.000
_cell.length_b   1.000
_cell.length_c   1.000
_cell.angle_alpha   90.00
_cell.angle_beta   90.00
_cell.angle_gamma   90.00
#
_symmetry.space_group_name_H-M   'P 1'
#
loop_
_entity.id
_entity.type
_entity.pdbx_description
1 polymer ?
#
loop_
_entity_poly.entity_id
_entity_poly.type
_entity_poly.pdbx_seq_one_letter_code
_entity_poly.pdbx_strand_id
1 'polypeptide(L)'
;PSEVHALLAAEPPETLALALALGAPAGVIQRFTASLRDMRLEIGGQDLVDAGLPPSEAIGRALEETLRRKLDGEVAGREEELRTALELAQGLS
;
A
#
# COMPACT_ATOMS: atom_id res chain seq x y z
N PRO A 1 -5.32 -8.38 2.59
CA PRO A 1 -5.56 -7.06 3.22
C PRO A 1 -5.42 -5.90 2.25
N SER A 2 -4.52 -6.04 1.27
CA SER A 2 -4.35 -5.13 0.16
C SER A 2 -5.65 -4.86 -0.62
N GLU A 3 -6.47 -5.89 -0.90
CA GLU A 3 -7.75 -5.73 -1.59
C GLU A 3 -8.73 -4.82 -0.82
N VAL A 4 -8.82 -5.01 0.50
CA VAL A 4 -9.66 -4.18 1.38
C VAL A 4 -9.15 -2.73 1.37
N HIS A 5 -7.83 -2.55 1.42
CA HIS A 5 -7.24 -1.22 1.35
C HIS A 5 -7.55 -0.56 0.00
N ALA A 6 -7.34 -1.24 -1.13
CA ALA A 6 -7.61 -0.71 -2.47
C ALA A 6 -9.07 -0.28 -2.65
N LEU A 7 -10.01 -1.07 -2.12
CA LEU A 7 -11.44 -0.78 -2.21
C LEU A 7 -11.85 0.42 -1.33
N LEU A 8 -11.28 0.56 -0.13
CA LEU A 8 -11.77 1.52 0.87
C LEU A 8 -10.92 2.79 1.00
N ALA A 9 -9.68 2.80 0.50
CA ALA A 9 -8.75 3.93 0.64
C ALA A 9 -9.21 5.19 -0.10
N ALA A 10 -9.90 5.04 -1.23
CA ALA A 10 -10.46 6.14 -2.00
C ALA A 10 -11.79 6.67 -1.44
N GLU A 11 -12.41 5.94 -0.51
CA GLU A 11 -13.74 6.25 -0.01
C GLU A 11 -13.70 7.23 1.18
N PRO A 12 -14.58 8.25 1.18
CA PRO A 12 -14.68 9.16 2.30
C PRO A 12 -15.28 8.44 3.53
N PRO A 13 -14.98 8.91 4.75
CA PRO A 13 -15.47 8.30 5.99
C PRO A 13 -17.00 8.15 6.05
N GLU A 14 -17.75 9.09 5.45
CA GLU A 14 -19.20 9.09 5.37
C GLU A 14 -19.73 7.91 4.55
N THR A 15 -19.06 7.54 3.45
CA THR A 15 -19.40 6.34 2.67
C THR A 15 -19.25 5.08 3.51
N LEU A 16 -18.19 4.99 4.32
CA LEU A 16 -17.98 3.84 5.21
C LEU A 16 -19.04 3.78 6.32
N ALA A 17 -19.41 4.93 6.89
CA ALA A 17 -20.47 5.00 7.89
C ALA A 17 -21.83 4.60 7.30
N LEU A 18 -22.15 5.04 6.09
CA LEU A 18 -23.35 4.60 5.37
C LEU A 18 -23.32 3.11 5.07
N ALA A 19 -22.20 2.56 4.60
CA ALA A 19 -22.06 1.12 4.37
C ALA A 19 -22.31 0.30 5.64
N LEU A 20 -21.80 0.75 6.79
CA LEU A 20 -22.09 0.14 8.10
C LEU A 20 -23.58 0.19 8.43
N ALA A 21 -24.24 1.34 8.23
CA ALA A 21 -25.67 1.51 8.46
C ALA A 21 -26.53 0.61 7.55
N LEU A 22 -26.03 0.30 6.35
CA LEU A 22 -26.65 -0.60 5.37
C LEU A 22 -26.31 -2.10 5.60
N GLY A 23 -25.53 -2.43 6.63
CA GLY A 23 -25.25 -3.82 7.02
C GLY A 23 -23.96 -4.40 6.44
N ALA A 24 -23.02 -3.58 5.95
CA ALA A 24 -21.70 -4.06 5.57
C ALA A 24 -20.97 -4.72 6.76
N PRO A 25 -20.09 -5.71 6.54
CA PRO A 25 -19.38 -6.39 7.61
C PRO A 25 -18.52 -5.43 8.44
N ALA A 26 -18.96 -5.15 9.68
CA ALA A 26 -18.31 -4.17 10.55
C ALA A 26 -16.84 -4.51 10.83
N GLY A 27 -16.49 -5.80 10.95
CA GLY A 27 -15.11 -6.22 11.20
C GLY A 27 -14.13 -5.84 10.09
N VAL A 28 -14.57 -5.83 8.82
CA VAL A 28 -13.72 -5.42 7.68
C VAL A 28 -13.45 -3.92 7.73
N ILE A 29 -14.50 -3.13 7.93
CA ILE A 29 -14.39 -1.66 8.00
C ILE A 29 -13.59 -1.24 9.23
N GLN A 30 -13.81 -1.86 10.39
CA GLN A 30 -13.04 -1.60 11.62
C GLN A 30 -11.56 -1.95 11.46
N ARG A 31 -11.22 -3.10 10.85
CA ARG A 31 -9.82 -3.45 10.59
C ARG A 31 -9.16 -2.43 9.66
N PHE A 32 -9.89 -2.01 8.62
CA PHE A 32 -9.40 -1.00 7.69
C PHE A 32 -9.12 0.33 8.41
N THR A 33 -10.09 0.87 9.15
CA THR A 33 -9.95 2.15 9.84
C THR A 33 -8.94 2.13 10.98
N ALA A 34 -8.79 1.00 11.67
CA ALA A 34 -7.88 0.90 12.82
C ALA A 34 -6.42 0.62 12.43
N SER A 35 -6.15 -0.04 11.29
CA SER A 35 -4.79 -0.52 10.98
C SER A 35 -4.34 -0.37 9.54
N LEU A 36 -5.23 -0.42 8.55
CA LEU A 36 -4.82 -0.43 7.15
C LEU A 36 -4.80 0.97 6.52
N ARG A 37 -5.72 1.86 6.92
CA ARG A 37 -5.89 3.21 6.33
C ARG A 37 -4.62 4.06 6.37
N ASP A 38 -3.87 3.98 7.47
CA ASP A 38 -2.68 4.79 7.68
C ASP A 38 -1.39 4.06 7.31
N MET A 39 -1.48 2.84 6.78
CA MET A 39 -0.33 2.06 6.39
C MET A 39 0.33 2.68 5.16
N ARG A 40 1.61 3.03 5.30
CA ARG A 40 2.43 3.61 4.24
C ARG A 40 3.77 2.89 4.18
N LEU A 41 4.43 3.02 3.04
CA LEU A 41 5.85 2.68 2.94
C LEU A 41 6.66 3.67 3.78
N GLU A 42 7.75 3.18 4.36
CA GLU A 42 8.81 3.96 4.99
C GLU A 42 9.78 4.55 3.95
N ILE A 43 9.68 4.09 2.70
CA ILE A 43 10.39 4.62 1.53
C ILE A 43 9.46 5.42 0.61
N GLY A 44 10.05 6.24 -0.25
CA GLY A 44 9.40 6.91 -1.36
C GLY A 44 10.23 6.83 -2.65
N GLY A 45 9.74 7.48 -3.71
CA GLY A 45 10.41 7.46 -5.01
C GLY A 45 11.83 8.04 -4.97
N GLN A 46 12.08 9.01 -4.09
CA GLN A 46 13.42 9.58 -3.93
C GLN A 46 14.44 8.55 -3.45
N ASP A 47 14.05 7.61 -2.58
CA ASP A 47 14.96 6.56 -2.11
C ASP A 47 15.42 5.65 -3.27
N LEU A 48 14.53 5.39 -4.24
CA LEU A 48 14.86 4.60 -5.44
C LEU A 48 15.75 5.40 -6.40
N VAL A 49 15.52 6.71 -6.51
CA VAL A 49 16.36 7.61 -7.31
C VAL A 49 17.76 7.71 -6.71
N ASP A 50 17.86 7.86 -5.39
CA ASP A 50 19.13 7.91 -4.66
C ASP A 50 19.87 6.56 -4.73
N ALA A 51 19.15 5.46 -4.87
CA ALA A 51 19.69 4.13 -5.14
C ALA A 51 20.12 3.90 -6.61
N GLY A 52 19.97 4.92 -7.47
CA GLY A 52 20.49 4.92 -8.83
C GLY A 52 19.48 4.62 -9.95
N LEU A 53 18.18 4.50 -9.62
CA LEU A 53 17.16 4.36 -10.67
C LEU A 53 16.80 5.73 -11.29
N PRO A 54 16.70 5.84 -12.62
CA PRO A 54 16.19 7.05 -13.23
C PRO A 54 14.70 7.25 -12.88
N PRO A 55 14.24 8.50 -12.67
CA PRO A 55 12.82 8.80 -12.48
C PRO A 55 11.97 8.21 -13.61
N SER A 56 10.96 7.40 -13.25
CA SER A 56 10.12 6.69 -14.23
C SER A 56 8.78 6.27 -13.63
N GLU A 57 7.81 5.95 -14.49
CA GLU A 57 6.53 5.34 -14.07
C GLU A 57 6.74 3.99 -13.37
N ALA A 58 7.81 3.26 -13.72
CA ALA A 58 8.13 1.98 -13.11
C ALA A 58 8.39 2.10 -11.60
N ILE A 59 8.96 3.22 -11.14
CA ILE A 59 9.14 3.50 -9.70
C ILE A 59 7.78 3.58 -9.00
N GLY A 60 6.83 4.32 -9.56
CA GLY A 60 5.49 4.45 -8.98
C GLY A 60 4.80 3.09 -8.87
N ARG A 61 4.79 2.32 -9.96
CA ARG A 61 4.20 0.96 -9.99
C ARG A 61 4.88 0.01 -9.00
N ALA A 62 6.21 0.09 -8.87
CA ALA A 62 6.96 -0.72 -7.93
C ALA A 62 6.62 -0.37 -6.46
N LEU A 63 6.46 0.92 -6.14
CA LEU A 63 6.06 1.36 -4.80
C LEU A 63 4.62 0.94 -4.48
N GLU A 64 3.69 1.05 -5.43
CA GLU A 64 2.31 0.57 -5.26
C GLU A 64 2.27 -0.94 -4.98
N GLU A 65 3.01 -1.72 -5.76
CA GLU A 65 3.13 -3.16 -5.57
C GLU A 65 3.82 -3.52 -4.25
N THR A 66 4.87 -2.79 -3.85
CA THR A 66 5.54 -2.99 -2.56
C THR A 66 4.59 -2.70 -1.40
N LEU A 67 3.76 -1.65 -1.49
CA LEU A 67 2.73 -1.37 -0.49
C LEU A 67 1.68 -2.49 -0.43
N ARG A 68 1.29 -3.05 -1.58
CA ARG A 68 0.40 -4.22 -1.65
C ARG A 68 0.96 -5.40 -0.86
N ARG A 69 2.22 -5.75 -1.10
CA ARG A 69 2.94 -6.82 -0.38
C ARG A 69 3.09 -6.53 1.11
N LYS A 70 3.38 -5.28 1.49
CA LYS A 70 3.41 -4.84 2.89
C LYS A 70 2.05 -5.03 3.57
N LEU A 71 0.96 -4.62 2.91
CA LEU A 71 -0.41 -4.79 3.41
C LEU A 71 -0.74 -6.26 3.66
N ASP A 72 -0.24 -7.16 2.81
CA ASP A 72 -0.43 -8.60 2.94
C ASP A 72 0.57 -9.29 3.89
N GLY A 73 1.52 -8.52 4.46
CA GLY A 73 2.49 -9.00 5.45
C GLY A 73 3.71 -9.71 4.86
N GLU A 74 3.94 -9.58 3.56
CA GLU A 74 5.07 -10.20 2.83
C GLU A 74 6.35 -9.36 2.89
N VAL A 75 6.21 -8.07 3.17
CA VAL A 75 7.30 -7.09 3.25
C VAL A 75 7.13 -6.31 4.54
N ALA A 76 8.22 -6.14 5.30
CA ALA A 76 8.20 -5.34 6.52
C ALA A 76 9.48 -4.54 6.72
N GLY A 77 9.31 -3.28 7.14
CA GLY A 77 10.39 -2.37 7.44
C GLY A 77 11.09 -1.82 6.20
N ARG A 78 11.76 -0.68 6.39
CA ARG A 78 12.40 0.09 5.33
C ARG A 78 13.33 -0.70 4.40
N GLU A 79 14.12 -1.64 4.95
CA GLU A 79 15.11 -2.38 4.16
C GLU A 79 14.45 -3.35 3.16
N GLU A 80 13.47 -4.14 3.62
CA GLU A 80 12.74 -5.06 2.74
C GLU A 80 11.89 -4.31 1.71
N GLU A 81 11.30 -3.18 2.10
CA GLU A 81 10.59 -2.30 1.19
C GLU A 81 11.50 -1.81 0.07
N LEU A 82 12.69 -1.29 0.41
CA LEU A 82 13.63 -0.76 -0.57
C LEU A 82 14.09 -1.85 -1.54
N ARG A 83 14.51 -3.00 -1.00
CA ARG A 83 14.92 -4.15 -1.81
C ARG A 83 13.81 -4.58 -2.77
N THR A 84 12.59 -4.76 -2.26
CA THR A 84 11.45 -5.20 -3.06
C THR A 84 11.10 -4.18 -4.16
N ALA A 85 11.07 -2.89 -3.82
CA ALA A 85 10.77 -1.83 -4.79
C ALA A 85 11.84 -1.74 -5.89
N LEU A 86 13.12 -1.93 -5.55
CA LEU A 86 14.22 -1.96 -6.52
C LEU A 86 14.14 -3.16 -7.46
N GLU A 87 13.85 -4.35 -6.94
CA GLU A 87 13.65 -5.57 -7.76
C GLU A 87 12.51 -5.37 -8.76
N LEU A 88 11.35 -4.93 -8.28
CA LEU A 88 10.16 -4.68 -9.09
C LEU A 88 10.39 -3.61 -10.16
N ALA A 89 11.04 -2.49 -9.83
CA ALA A 89 11.30 -1.42 -10.78
C ALA A 89 12.27 -1.83 -11.90
N GLN A 90 13.14 -2.81 -11.64
CA GLN A 90 14.06 -3.39 -12.62
C GLN A 90 13.44 -4.56 -13.40
N GLY A 91 12.21 -4.95 -13.11
CA GLY A 91 11.54 -6.11 -13.73
C GLY A 91 12.09 -7.45 -13.24
N LEU A 92 12.73 -7.48 -12.08
CA LEU A 92 13.15 -8.69 -11.38
C LEU A 92 11.99 -9.06 -10.45
N SER A 93 11.29 -10.17 -10.73
CA SER A 93 10.09 -10.59 -9.99
C SER A 93 10.12 -12.07 -9.68
#